data_AF-A0A4U2H3R8-F1
#
_entry.id   AF-A0A4U2H3R8-F1
#
_cell.length_a   1.000
_cell.length_b   1.000
_cell.length_c   1.000
_cell.angle_alpha   90.00
_cell.angle_beta   90.00
_cell.angle_gamma   90.00
#
_symmetry.space_group_name_H-M   'P 1'
#
loop_
_entity.id
_entity.type
_entity.pdbx_description
1 polymer ?
#
loop_
_entity_poly.entity_id
_entity_poly.type
_entity_poly.pdbx_seq_one_letter_code
_entity_poly.pdbx_strand_id
1 'polypeptide(L)' 'MLSYQVVLNTPFMTYDQYSQFSGMPKRTIIDWVKDGRLPIKKKAKAKETPLINMLALHEMATRETMERMG' A
#
# COMPACT_ATOMS: atom_id res chain seq x y z
N MET A 1 -0.76 -15.44 23.25
CA MET A 1 -0.21 -14.85 22.01
C MET A 1 -0.79 -13.46 21.87
N LEU A 2 0.01 -12.39 21.87
CA LEU A 2 -0.48 -11.08 21.45
C LEU A 2 -0.70 -11.12 19.95
N SER A 3 -1.95 -11.26 19.51
CA SER A 3 -2.33 -11.01 18.12
C SER A 3 -2.38 -9.50 17.91
N TYR A 4 -1.31 -8.92 17.36
CA TYR A 4 -1.33 -7.53 16.91
C TYR A 4 -2.22 -7.43 15.67
N GLN A 5 -3.43 -6.90 15.83
CA GLN A 5 -4.35 -6.67 14.73
C GLN A 5 -4.16 -5.25 14.20
N VAL A 6 -3.55 -5.12 13.03
CA VAL A 6 -3.51 -3.85 12.31
C VAL A 6 -4.92 -3.58 11.77
N VAL A 7 -5.61 -2.60 12.35
CA VAL A 7 -6.91 -2.16 11.85
C VAL A 7 -6.67 -1.26 10.64
N LEU A 8 -6.93 -1.79 9.43
CA LEU A 8 -6.94 -1.01 8.20
C LEU A 8 -8.31 -0.35 8.03
N ASN A 9 -8.39 0.95 8.33
CA ASN A 9 -9.66 1.70 8.23
C ASN A 9 -10.20 1.79 6.80
N THR A 10 -9.33 1.74 5.79
CA THR A 10 -9.72 1.73 4.38
C THR A 10 -8.87 0.73 3.59
N PRO A 11 -9.47 -0.22 2.86
CA PRO A 11 -8.71 -1.21 2.08
C PRO A 11 -8.05 -0.60 0.83
N PHE A 12 -8.63 0.48 0.33
CA PHE A 12 -8.13 1.24 -0.82
C PHE A 12 -7.97 2.69 -0.45
N MET A 13 -6.83 3.27 -0.79
CA MET A 13 -6.50 4.63 -0.43
C MET A 13 -5.95 5.40 -1.63
N THR A 14 -6.30 6.68 -1.78
CA THR A 14 -5.73 7.51 -2.84
C THR A 14 -4.26 7.85 -2.54
N TYR A 15 -3.51 8.29 -3.56
CA TYR A 15 -2.15 8.79 -3.34
C TYR A 15 -2.10 9.97 -2.37
N ASP A 16 -3.15 10.79 -2.36
CA ASP A 16 -3.24 11.97 -1.52
C ASP A 16 -3.37 11.60 -0.05
N GLN A 17 -4.28 10.67 0.23
CA GLN A 17 -4.45 10.12 1.56
C GLN A 17 -3.19 9.36 1.99
N TYR A 18 -2.63 8.50 1.11
CA TYR A 18 -1.40 7.78 1.43
C TYR A 18 -0.22 8.73 1.69
N SER A 19 -0.11 9.83 0.95
CA SER A 19 0.88 10.88 1.19
C SER A 19 0.70 11.54 2.56
N GLN A 20 -0.53 11.82 2.97
CA GLN A 20 -0.82 12.37 4.30
C GLN A 20 -0.48 11.38 5.42
N PHE A 21 -0.83 10.10 5.27
CA PHE A 21 -0.58 9.09 6.31
C PHE A 21 0.89 8.66 6.40
N SER A 22 1.56 8.51 5.26
CA SER A 22 2.96 8.06 5.22
C SER A 22 3.96 9.20 5.40
N GLY A 23 3.53 10.46 5.26
CA GLY A 23 4.40 11.63 5.17
C GLY A 23 5.24 11.69 3.89
N MET A 24 5.09 10.73 2.97
CA MET A 24 5.87 10.69 1.74
C MET A 24 5.32 11.66 0.70
N PRO A 25 6.18 12.33 -0.09
CA PRO A 25 5.73 13.15 -1.20
C PRO A 25 4.98 12.31 -2.24
N LYS A 26 3.88 12.86 -2.79
CA LYS A 26 3.10 12.22 -3.86
C LYS A 26 3.95 11.76 -5.04
N ARG A 27 5.00 12.53 -5.39
CA ARG A 27 5.92 12.19 -6.48
C ARG A 27 6.63 10.87 -6.22
N THR A 28 7.19 10.71 -5.02
CA THR A 28 7.85 9.46 -4.59
C THR A 28 6.89 8.28 -4.62
N ILE A 29 5.64 8.49 -4.19
CA ILE A 29 4.60 7.45 -4.22
C ILE A 29 4.31 7.03 -5.67
N ILE A 30 4.19 7.98 -6.59
CA ILE A 30 3.97 7.69 -8.02
C ILE A 30 5.15 6.92 -8.60
N ASP A 31 6.38 7.33 -8.28
CA ASP A 31 7.59 6.67 -8.76
C ASP A 31 7.67 5.23 -8.22
N TRP A 32 7.36 5.00 -6.94
CA TRP A 32 7.30 3.65 -6.35
C TRP A 32 6.20 2.77 -6.92
N VAL A 33 5.06 3.36 -7.30
CA VAL A 33 4.02 2.62 -8.02
C VAL A 33 4.50 2.21 -9.40
N LYS A 34 5.20 3.10 -10.13
CA LYS A 34 5.78 2.78 -11.44
C LYS A 34 6.87 1.71 -11.34
N ASP A 35 7.67 1.76 -10.29
CA ASP A 35 8.71 0.78 -9.99
C ASP A 35 8.13 -0.58 -9.51
N GLY A 36 6.81 -0.65 -9.27
CA GLY A 36 6.14 -1.87 -8.81
C GLY A 36 6.31 -2.17 -7.32
N ARG A 37 6.85 -1.24 -6.53
CA ARG A 37 7.05 -1.38 -5.08
C ARG A 37 5.76 -1.20 -4.28
N LEU A 38 4.79 -0.45 -4.82
CA LEU A 38 3.51 -0.22 -4.18
C LEU A 38 2.38 -0.92 -4.94
N PRO A 39 1.63 -1.84 -4.29
CA PRO A 39 0.52 -2.53 -4.93
C PRO A 39 -0.63 -1.54 -5.15
N ILE A 40 -1.07 -1.44 -6.40
CA ILE A 40 -2.24 -0.64 -6.78
C ILE A 40 -3.40 -1.53 -7.15
N LYS A 41 -4.62 -1.04 -6.92
CA LYS A 41 -5.83 -1.63 -7.46
C LYS A 41 -5.72 -1.68 -8.99
N LYS A 42 -6.09 -2.82 -9.58
CA LYS A 42 -6.18 -2.96 -11.04
C LYS A 42 -7.10 -1.89 -11.60
N LYS A 43 -6.57 -1.05 -12.49
CA LYS A 43 -7.36 -0.05 -13.21
C LYS A 43 -8.17 -0.76 -14.28
N ALA A 44 -9.47 -0.51 -14.33
CA ALA A 44 -10.31 -0.97 -15.43
C ALA A 44 -10.21 -0.03 -16.64
N LYS A 45 -9.85 1.24 -16.41
CA LYS A 45 -9.71 2.28 -17.44
C LYS A 45 -8.42 3.07 -17.28
N ALA A 46 -7.83 3.50 -18.40
CA ALA A 46 -6.57 4.25 -18.42
C ALA A 46 -6.59 5.58 -17.64
N LYS A 47 -7.76 6.23 -17.50
CA LYS A 47 -7.96 7.50 -16.76
C LYS A 47 -8.51 7.32 -15.34
N GLU A 48 -8.58 6.10 -14.84
CA GLU A 48 -9.10 5.85 -13.50
C GLU A 48 -8.09 6.31 -12.43
N THR A 49 -8.62 6.94 -11.37
CA THR A 49 -7.82 7.36 -10.22
C THR A 49 -7.16 6.12 -9.60
N PRO A 50 -5.82 6.03 -9.61
CA PRO A 50 -5.13 4.92 -8.98
C PRO A 50 -5.40 4.92 -7.48
N LEU A 51 -5.76 3.75 -6.96
CA LEU A 51 -5.90 3.51 -5.53
C LEU A 51 -4.82 2.52 -5.10
N ILE A 52 -4.12 2.84 -4.01
CA ILE A 52 -3.19 1.93 -3.35
C ILE A 52 -3.98 0.87 -2.62
N ASN A 53 -3.59 -0.38 -2.81
CA ASN A 53 -4.18 -1.52 -2.13
C ASN A 53 -3.44 -1.76 -0.81
N MET A 54 -4.01 -1.30 0.30
CA MET A 54 -3.39 -1.38 1.62
C MET A 54 -3.35 -2.81 2.16
N LEU A 55 -4.31 -3.65 1.78
CA LEU A 55 -4.34 -5.07 2.14
C LEU A 55 -3.14 -5.81 1.55
N ALA A 56 -2.91 -5.64 0.25
CA ALA A 56 -1.77 -6.25 -0.42
C ALA A 56 -0.44 -5.76 0.17
N LEU A 57 -0.34 -4.46 0.48
CA LEU A 57 0.85 -3.90 1.11
C LEU A 57 1.13 -4.55 2.48
N HIS A 58 0.09 -4.73 3.29
CA HIS A 58 0.21 -5.34 4.60
C HIS A 58 0.56 -6.83 4.53
N GLU A 59 -0.03 -7.57 3.58
CA GLU A 59 0.28 -8.97 3.35
C GLU A 59 1.74 -9.17 2.92
N MET A 60 2.25 -8.35 2.00
CA MET A 60 3.66 -8.37 1.60
C MET A 60 4.57 -8.10 2.80
N ALA A 61 4.29 -7.05 3.57
CA ALA A 61 5.07 -6.72 4.76
C ALA A 61 5.05 -7.86 5.81
N THR A 62 3.90 -8.52 5.97
CA THR A 62 3.73 -9.66 6.87
C THR A 62 4.58 -10.84 6.39
N ARG A 63 4.54 -11.15 5.10
CA ARG A 63 5.35 -12.21 4.50
C ARG A 63 6.85 -11.93 4.63
N GLU A 64 7.31 -10.73 4.28
CA GLU A 64 8.72 -10.34 4.45
C GLU A 64 9.17 -10.45 5.91
N THR A 65 8.29 -10.06 6.84
CA THR A 65 8.55 -10.15 8.27
C THR A 65 8.66 -11.60 8.73
N MET A 66 7.76 -12.48 8.27
CA MET A 66 7.83 -13.91 8.56
C MET A 66 9.10 -14.56 7.99
N GLU A 67 9.49 -14.20 6.77
CA GLU A 67 10.72 -14.70 6.14
C GLU A 67 11.99 -14.24 6.85
N ARG A 68 11.99 -13.07 7.48
CA ARG A 68 13.13 -12.56 8.26
C ARG A 68 13.17 -13.07 9.71
N MET A 69 12.04 -13.52 10.24
CA MET A 69 11.91 -14.02 11.62
C MET A 69 11.97 -15.55 11.72
N GLY A 70 11.90 -16.28 10.60
CA GLY A 70 12.18 -17.72 10.51
C GLY A 70 13.64 -18.00 10.17
#